data_AF-A0A7V4JHF8-F1
#
_entry.id   AF-A0A7V4JHF8-F1
#
_cell.length_a   1.000
_cell.length_b   1.000
_cell.length_c   1.000
_cell.angle_alpha   90.00
_cell.angle_beta   90.00
_cell.angle_gamma   90.00
#
_symmetry.space_group_name_H-M   'P 1'
#
loop_
_entity.id
_entity.type
_entity.pdbx_description
1 polymer ?
#
loop_
_entity_poly.entity_id
_entity_poly.type
_entity_poly.pdbx_seq_one_letter_code
_entity_poly.pdbx_strand_id
1 'polypeptide(L)'
;KRVLPRNLVGYLVSLAVGSWFSIVAAAAACAVELAASGTIPLRNALPAMVSVHMIIGLGEALITVAVASAVLAARPDLVRSYDLPLDSLARTGAPRTQRRVRFWSLVASMFVIAIALAVFISPFASSAPDGLESVAIQHGAEGAAAETPVWRFSPLPDYQLPGIRSEGLSTALAGLIGTAALFIVVILIGRALGRRRPETQTG
;
A
#
# COMPACT_ATOMS: atom_id res chain seq x y z
N LYS A 1 -1.47 10.01 29.34
CA LYS A 1 0.02 10.02 29.23
C LYS A 1 0.37 9.92 27.75
N ARG A 2 1.25 10.78 27.22
CA ARG A 2 1.59 10.79 25.78
C ARG A 2 2.43 9.55 25.48
N VAL A 3 1.91 8.68 24.61
CA VAL A 3 2.52 7.39 24.24
C VAL A 3 3.46 7.55 23.03
N LEU A 4 3.34 8.64 22.27
CA LEU A 4 4.03 8.80 20.99
C LEU A 4 5.25 9.74 21.07
N PRO A 5 6.26 9.50 20.20
CA PRO A 5 7.51 10.24 20.20
C PRO A 5 7.37 11.69 19.72
N ARG A 6 8.24 12.56 20.28
CA ARG A 6 8.23 14.02 20.07
C ARG A 6 9.22 14.52 19.01
N ASN A 7 10.02 13.63 18.44
CA ASN A 7 11.02 13.97 17.43
C ASN A 7 10.79 13.16 16.14
N LEU A 8 11.34 13.65 15.03
CA LEU A 8 11.14 13.07 13.70
C LEU A 8 11.61 11.62 13.65
N VAL A 9 12.76 11.31 14.26
CA VAL A 9 13.32 9.95 14.27
C VAL A 9 12.35 8.98 14.94
N GLY A 10 11.86 9.30 16.13
CA GLY A 10 10.90 8.44 16.82
C GLY A 10 9.59 8.28 16.05
N TYR A 11 9.11 9.33 15.38
CA TYR A 11 7.92 9.24 14.54
C TYR A 11 8.13 8.29 13.35
N LEU A 12 9.26 8.39 12.64
CA LEU A 12 9.60 7.49 11.54
C LEU A 12 9.80 6.05 12.02
N VAL A 13 10.42 5.85 13.19
CA VAL A 13 10.55 4.52 13.82
C VAL A 13 9.17 3.96 14.18
N SER A 14 8.26 4.79 14.69
CA SER A 14 6.89 4.35 15.00
C SER A 14 6.12 3.95 13.74
N LEU A 15 6.30 4.68 12.64
CA LEU A 15 5.74 4.31 11.33
C LEU A 15 6.32 2.99 10.82
N ALA A 16 7.63 2.80 10.92
CA ALA A 16 8.29 1.56 10.49
C ALA A 16 7.78 0.35 11.28
N VAL A 17 7.75 0.46 12.61
CA VAL A 17 7.27 -0.63 13.48
C VAL A 17 5.79 -0.89 13.26
N GLY A 18 4.97 0.17 13.14
CA GLY A 18 3.53 0.05 12.93
C GLY A 18 3.17 -0.60 11.60
N SER A 19 3.82 -0.20 10.51
CA SER A 19 3.61 -0.79 9.17
C SER A 19 4.09 -2.24 9.10
N TRP A 20 5.27 -2.54 9.64
CA TRP A 20 5.77 -3.91 9.75
C TRP A 20 4.80 -4.81 10.52
N PHE A 21 4.37 -4.37 11.72
CA PHE A 21 3.43 -5.10 12.55
C PHE A 21 2.08 -5.28 11.85
N SER A 22 1.61 -4.27 11.11
CA SER A 22 0.38 -4.34 10.33
C SER A 22 0.41 -5.48 9.31
N ILE A 23 1.52 -5.64 8.57
CA ILE A 23 1.68 -6.74 7.60
C ILE A 23 1.69 -8.10 8.30
N VAL A 24 2.42 -8.22 9.42
CA VAL A 24 2.48 -9.46 10.20
C VAL A 24 1.11 -9.84 10.77
N ALA A 25 0.36 -8.86 11.28
CA ALA A 25 -0.98 -9.06 11.80
C ALA A 25 -1.96 -9.47 10.69
N ALA A 26 -1.88 -8.86 9.50
CA ALA A 26 -2.69 -9.24 8.35
C ALA A 26 -2.37 -10.68 7.89
N ALA A 27 -1.10 -11.07 7.85
CA ALA A 27 -0.69 -12.43 7.51
C ALA A 27 -1.20 -13.46 8.54
N ALA A 28 -1.17 -13.13 9.83
CA ALA A 28 -1.72 -13.98 10.88
C ALA A 28 -3.25 -14.12 10.75
N ALA A 29 -3.96 -13.04 10.43
CA ALA A 29 -5.41 -13.08 10.16
C ALA A 29 -5.73 -13.97 8.95
N CYS A 30 -4.98 -13.83 7.85
CA CYS A 30 -5.12 -14.68 6.67
C CYS A 30 -4.88 -16.17 6.99
N ALA A 31 -3.90 -16.49 7.84
CA ALA A 31 -3.69 -17.86 8.29
C ALA A 31 -4.86 -18.42 9.10
N VAL A 32 -5.52 -17.58 9.91
CA VAL A 32 -6.75 -17.96 10.63
C VAL A 32 -7.90 -18.20 9.65
N GLU A 33 -8.03 -17.39 8.61
CA GLU A 33 -9.04 -17.58 7.55
C GLU A 33 -8.82 -18.88 6.77
N LEU A 34 -7.57 -19.22 6.43
CA LEU A 34 -7.21 -20.50 5.79
C LEU A 34 -7.53 -21.70 6.69
N ALA A 35 -7.29 -21.57 7.99
CA ALA A 35 -7.66 -22.63 8.95
C ALA A 35 -9.19 -22.74 9.10
N ALA A 36 -9.90 -21.61 9.14
CA ALA A 36 -11.35 -21.55 9.25
C ALA A 36 -12.05 -22.10 7.99
N SER A 37 -11.43 -21.99 6.81
CA SER A 37 -11.95 -22.58 5.58
C SER A 37 -11.77 -24.10 5.50
N GLY A 38 -11.02 -24.71 6.43
CA GLY A 38 -10.74 -26.14 6.43
C GLY A 38 -9.67 -26.57 5.43
N THR A 39 -8.97 -25.62 4.81
CA THR A 39 -7.96 -25.89 3.76
C THR A 39 -6.63 -26.33 4.35
N ILE A 40 -6.08 -25.57 5.30
CA ILE A 40 -4.78 -25.83 5.93
C ILE A 40 -4.91 -25.70 7.44
N PRO A 41 -4.49 -26.70 8.24
CA PRO A 41 -4.51 -26.59 9.70
C PRO A 41 -3.74 -25.37 10.21
N LEU A 42 -4.28 -24.66 11.21
CA LEU A 42 -3.68 -23.43 11.75
C LEU A 42 -2.22 -23.60 12.19
N ARG A 43 -1.88 -24.78 12.74
CA ARG A 43 -0.52 -25.15 13.15
C ARG A 43 0.49 -25.03 12.01
N ASN A 44 0.05 -25.22 10.78
CA ASN A 44 0.87 -25.18 9.58
C ASN A 44 0.76 -23.81 8.89
N ALA A 45 -0.47 -23.31 8.70
CA ALA A 45 -0.72 -22.04 8.03
C ALA A 45 -0.09 -20.84 8.76
N LEU A 46 -0.20 -20.78 10.09
CA LEU A 46 0.27 -19.65 10.88
C LEU A 46 1.79 -19.43 10.76
N PRO A 47 2.67 -20.41 11.10
CA PRO A 47 4.11 -20.20 10.97
C PRO A 47 4.54 -19.96 9.53
N ALA A 48 3.91 -20.62 8.57
CA ALA A 48 4.27 -20.48 7.15
C ALA A 48 3.92 -19.07 6.63
N MET A 49 2.68 -18.60 6.81
CA MET A 49 2.26 -17.26 6.38
C MET A 49 3.00 -16.16 7.11
N VAL A 50 3.11 -16.26 8.44
CA VAL A 50 3.78 -15.23 9.23
C VAL A 50 5.26 -15.14 8.87
N SER A 51 5.98 -16.25 8.73
CA SER A 51 7.43 -16.24 8.46
C SER A 51 7.82 -15.48 7.19
N VAL A 52 7.13 -15.73 6.08
CA VAL A 52 7.38 -15.03 4.81
C VAL A 52 7.02 -13.54 4.95
N HIS A 53 5.90 -13.22 5.60
CA HIS A 53 5.43 -11.85 5.75
C HIS A 53 6.22 -11.03 6.77
N MET A 54 6.98 -11.65 7.66
CA MET A 54 7.97 -10.95 8.49
C MET A 54 9.04 -10.27 7.64
N ILE A 55 9.47 -10.90 6.54
CA ILE A 55 10.47 -10.35 5.61
C ILE A 55 9.82 -9.31 4.69
N ILE A 56 8.66 -9.64 4.10
CA ILE A 56 7.91 -8.71 3.24
C ILE A 56 7.56 -7.43 4.02
N GLY A 57 7.17 -7.56 5.29
CA GLY A 57 6.87 -6.44 6.18
C GLY A 57 8.03 -5.47 6.35
N LEU A 58 9.29 -5.92 6.23
CA LEU A 58 10.46 -5.02 6.28
C LEU A 58 10.50 -4.13 5.03
N GLY A 59 10.19 -4.69 3.86
CA GLY A 59 10.06 -3.94 2.61
C GLY A 59 8.96 -2.88 2.73
N GLU A 60 7.80 -3.26 3.27
CA GLU A 60 6.70 -2.33 3.49
C GLU A 60 7.08 -1.20 4.46
N ALA A 61 7.76 -1.53 5.56
CA ALA A 61 8.22 -0.52 6.52
C ALA A 61 9.17 0.49 5.87
N LEU A 62 10.08 0.05 5.00
CA LEU A 62 10.97 0.93 4.25
C LEU A 62 10.20 1.83 3.27
N ILE A 63 9.26 1.26 2.51
CA ILE A 63 8.42 2.02 1.57
C ILE A 63 7.58 3.06 2.33
N THR A 64 6.89 2.65 3.39
CA THR A 64 6.07 3.53 4.23
C THR A 64 6.89 4.69 4.79
N VAL A 65 8.08 4.43 5.35
CA VAL A 65 8.95 5.48 5.87
C VAL A 65 9.43 6.42 4.77
N ALA A 66 9.80 5.90 3.59
CA ALA A 66 10.27 6.72 2.48
C ALA A 66 9.16 7.65 1.95
N VAL A 67 7.96 7.11 1.73
CA VAL A 67 6.79 7.88 1.28
C VAL A 67 6.41 8.93 2.33
N ALA A 68 6.29 8.55 3.60
CA ALA A 68 5.96 9.47 4.68
C ALA A 68 7.00 10.59 4.84
N SER A 69 8.29 10.26 4.71
CA SER A 69 9.38 11.25 4.76
C SER A 69 9.30 12.25 3.61
N ALA A 70 9.02 11.78 2.39
CA ALA A 70 8.84 12.65 1.22
C ALA A 70 7.62 13.58 1.38
N VAL A 71 6.51 13.06 1.93
CA VAL A 71 5.33 13.87 2.24
C VAL A 71 5.62 14.91 3.32
N LEU A 72 6.29 14.53 4.42
CA LEU A 72 6.70 15.45 5.49
C LEU A 72 7.66 16.53 4.98
N ALA A 73 8.54 16.22 4.04
CA ALA A 73 9.45 17.18 3.41
C ALA A 73 8.71 18.18 2.51
N ALA A 74 7.70 17.73 1.75
CA ALA A 74 6.98 18.57 0.79
C ALA A 74 5.80 19.34 1.41
N ARG A 75 5.01 18.68 2.26
CA ARG A 75 3.77 19.19 2.89
C ARG A 75 3.59 18.62 4.29
N PRO A 76 4.39 19.07 5.27
CA PRO A 76 4.23 18.66 6.66
C PRO A 76 2.85 19.03 7.23
N ASP A 77 2.18 20.03 6.64
CA ASP A 77 0.82 20.45 7.01
C ASP A 77 -0.28 19.41 6.70
N LEU A 78 -0.02 18.43 5.84
CA LEU A 78 -0.97 17.35 5.55
C LEU A 78 -0.93 16.24 6.61
N VAL A 79 0.19 16.07 7.31
CA VAL A 79 0.34 15.04 8.33
C VAL A 79 -0.19 15.60 9.64
N ARG A 80 -1.42 15.24 10.02
CA ARG A 80 -1.97 15.62 11.32
C ARG A 80 -1.49 14.63 12.39
N SER A 81 -0.34 14.93 13.00
CA SER A 81 0.21 14.14 14.10
C SER A 81 -0.02 14.85 15.45
N TYR A 82 -0.50 14.11 16.45
CA TYR A 82 -0.83 14.63 17.79
C TYR A 82 0.39 15.15 18.58
N ASP A 83 1.59 14.68 18.24
CA ASP A 83 2.78 14.83 19.11
C ASP A 83 4.05 15.34 18.40
N LEU A 84 4.06 15.45 17.07
CA LEU A 84 5.19 16.03 16.33
C LEU A 84 4.98 17.55 16.21
N PRO A 85 5.87 18.41 16.75
CA PRO A 85 5.78 19.86 16.57
C PRO A 85 6.16 20.22 15.12
N LEU A 86 5.21 20.06 14.19
CA LEU A 86 5.39 20.27 12.75
C LEU A 86 5.85 21.68 12.39
N ASP A 87 5.55 22.66 13.25
CA ASP A 87 6.02 24.03 13.13
C ASP A 87 7.56 24.12 13.13
N SER A 88 8.24 23.20 13.83
CA SER A 88 9.71 23.11 13.85
C SER A 88 10.32 22.53 12.57
N LEU A 89 9.53 21.76 11.79
CA LEU A 89 9.90 21.23 10.47
C LEU A 89 9.56 22.21 9.34
N ALA A 90 8.62 23.13 9.57
CA ALA A 90 8.15 24.10 8.59
C ALA A 90 9.11 25.27 8.33
N ARG A 91 10.44 25.09 8.48
CA ARG A 91 11.51 26.10 8.31
C ARG A 91 11.75 26.53 6.84
N THR A 92 10.69 26.77 6.08
CA THR A 92 10.84 27.39 4.76
C THR A 92 9.93 28.60 4.67
N GLY A 93 10.48 29.80 4.55
CA GLY A 93 9.74 31.04 4.28
C GLY A 93 9.06 31.08 2.89
N ALA A 94 8.95 29.93 2.21
CA ALA A 94 8.38 29.83 0.89
C ALA A 94 6.86 30.11 0.93
N PRO A 95 6.32 30.93 0.00
CA PRO A 95 4.89 31.23 -0.08
C PRO A 95 4.04 29.96 -0.22
N ARG A 96 2.81 29.99 0.34
CA ARG A 96 1.87 28.85 0.33
C ARG A 96 1.61 28.31 -1.08
N THR A 97 1.56 29.18 -2.09
CA THR A 97 1.37 28.83 -3.51
C THR A 97 2.53 27.99 -4.03
N GLN A 98 3.78 28.38 -3.72
CA GLN A 98 4.98 27.65 -4.14
C GLN A 98 5.07 26.26 -3.48
N ARG A 99 4.70 26.13 -2.19
CA ARG A 99 4.61 24.83 -1.51
C ARG A 99 3.55 23.92 -2.15
N ARG A 100 2.40 24.48 -2.54
CA ARG A 100 1.34 23.72 -3.22
C ARG A 100 1.79 23.20 -4.58
N VAL A 101 2.45 24.02 -5.40
CA VAL A 101 2.98 23.59 -6.71
C VAL A 101 4.00 22.47 -6.54
N ARG A 102 4.99 22.64 -5.64
CA ARG A 102 6.02 21.62 -5.35
C ARG A 102 5.42 20.28 -4.91
N PHE A 103 4.37 20.31 -4.10
CA PHE A 103 3.66 19.10 -3.68
C PHE A 103 3.01 18.38 -4.85
N TRP A 104 2.29 19.09 -5.71
CA TRP A 104 1.67 18.47 -6.89
C TRP A 104 2.71 17.97 -7.88
N SER A 105 3.88 18.63 -7.99
CA SER A 105 5.01 18.09 -8.74
C SER A 105 5.53 16.79 -8.13
N LEU A 106 5.68 16.69 -6.80
CA LEU A 106 6.07 15.45 -6.12
C LEU A 106 5.04 14.32 -6.39
N VAL A 107 3.76 14.61 -6.21
CA VAL A 107 2.68 13.63 -6.44
C VAL A 107 2.66 13.17 -7.90
N ALA A 108 2.80 14.10 -8.85
CA ALA A 108 2.88 13.77 -10.27
C ALA A 108 4.11 12.90 -10.58
N SER A 109 5.28 13.24 -10.05
CA SER A 109 6.50 12.44 -10.21
C SER A 109 6.35 11.03 -9.64
N MET A 110 5.79 10.89 -8.44
CA MET A 110 5.51 9.58 -7.83
C MET A 110 4.52 8.77 -8.66
N PHE A 111 3.49 9.41 -9.21
CA PHE A 111 2.53 8.74 -10.09
C PHE A 111 3.17 8.26 -11.39
N VAL A 112 4.03 9.07 -12.01
CA VAL A 112 4.79 8.69 -13.20
C VAL A 112 5.72 7.50 -12.89
N ILE A 113 6.41 7.53 -11.74
CA ILE A 113 7.26 6.41 -11.30
C ILE A 113 6.40 5.16 -11.10
N ALA A 114 5.24 5.25 -10.45
CA ALA A 114 4.35 4.11 -10.25
C ALA A 114 3.88 3.51 -11.58
N ILE A 115 3.50 4.34 -12.56
CA ILE A 115 3.16 3.89 -13.91
C ILE A 115 4.37 3.22 -14.58
N ALA A 116 5.56 3.81 -14.49
CA ALA A 116 6.76 3.25 -15.10
C ALA A 116 7.10 1.87 -14.51
N LEU A 117 7.00 1.70 -13.19
CA LEU A 117 7.17 0.41 -12.53
C LEU A 117 6.10 -0.59 -12.99
N ALA A 118 4.83 -0.18 -13.04
CA ALA A 118 3.74 -1.04 -13.49
C ALA A 118 3.90 -1.48 -14.96
N VAL A 119 4.35 -0.61 -15.86
CA VAL A 119 4.44 -0.90 -17.29
C VAL A 119 5.74 -1.62 -17.65
N PHE A 120 6.87 -1.22 -17.07
CA PHE A 120 8.20 -1.69 -17.50
C PHE A 120 8.80 -2.74 -16.57
N ILE A 121 8.38 -2.81 -15.30
CA ILE A 121 8.95 -3.77 -14.34
C ILE A 121 8.00 -4.94 -14.10
N SER A 122 6.69 -4.69 -13.96
CA SER A 122 5.72 -5.76 -13.65
C SER A 122 5.67 -6.92 -14.66
N PRO A 123 5.88 -6.74 -15.99
CA PRO A 123 5.89 -7.85 -16.94
C PRO A 123 7.05 -8.84 -16.72
N PHE A 124 8.07 -8.43 -15.97
CA PHE A 124 9.21 -9.25 -15.61
C PHE A 124 9.12 -9.76 -14.16
N ALA A 125 7.94 -9.65 -13.54
CA ALA A 125 7.69 -10.23 -12.22
C ALA A 125 7.90 -11.75 -12.26
N SER A 126 8.38 -12.30 -11.16
CA SER A 126 8.62 -13.74 -11.01
C SER A 126 7.33 -14.52 -11.20
N SER A 127 7.39 -15.62 -11.96
CA SER A 127 6.32 -16.60 -12.09
C SER A 127 6.31 -17.63 -10.95
N ALA A 128 7.22 -17.49 -9.97
CA ALA A 128 7.24 -18.37 -8.80
C ALA A 128 6.03 -18.09 -7.90
N PRO A 129 5.51 -19.12 -7.21
CA PRO A 129 4.33 -18.96 -6.36
C PRO A 129 4.57 -17.91 -5.29
N ASP A 130 3.56 -17.10 -5.03
CA ASP A 130 3.64 -16.07 -4.00
C ASP A 130 3.65 -16.70 -2.58
N GLY A 131 3.68 -15.85 -1.54
CA GLY A 131 3.72 -16.32 -0.16
C GLY A 131 2.49 -17.14 0.25
N LEU A 132 1.33 -16.91 -0.36
CA LEU A 132 0.10 -17.65 -0.08
C LEU A 132 0.11 -18.99 -0.84
N GLU A 133 0.37 -18.93 -2.14
CA GLU A 133 0.37 -20.08 -3.04
C GLU A 133 1.47 -21.07 -2.66
N SER A 134 2.65 -20.60 -2.28
CA SER A 134 3.74 -21.45 -1.79
C SER A 134 3.32 -22.26 -0.56
N VAL A 135 2.57 -21.64 0.37
CA VAL A 135 2.07 -22.31 1.58
C VAL A 135 0.99 -23.32 1.22
N ALA A 136 0.13 -23.01 0.26
CA ALA A 136 -0.86 -23.96 -0.24
C ALA A 136 -0.20 -25.19 -0.86
N ILE A 137 0.79 -25.00 -1.75
CA ILE A 137 1.53 -26.09 -2.40
C ILE A 137 2.27 -26.96 -1.37
N GLN A 138 2.96 -26.35 -0.41
CA GLN A 138 3.72 -27.10 0.61
C GLN A 138 2.84 -28.01 1.48
N HIS A 139 1.55 -27.68 1.60
CA HIS A 139 0.60 -28.42 2.41
C HIS A 139 -0.42 -29.22 1.59
N GLY A 140 -0.22 -29.35 0.28
CA GLY A 140 -1.10 -30.13 -0.61
C GLY A 140 -2.50 -29.52 -0.77
N ALA A 141 -2.62 -28.21 -0.55
CA ALA A 141 -3.87 -27.45 -0.65
C ALA A 141 -4.00 -26.73 -2.01
N GLU A 142 -3.12 -26.99 -2.98
CA GLU A 142 -3.24 -26.38 -4.33
C GLU A 142 -4.59 -26.69 -5.00
N GLY A 143 -5.14 -27.89 -4.77
CA GLY A 143 -6.45 -28.32 -5.28
C GLY A 143 -7.65 -27.76 -4.51
N ALA A 144 -7.41 -27.03 -3.40
CA ALA A 144 -8.48 -26.35 -2.66
C ALA A 144 -8.88 -25.02 -3.32
N ALA A 145 -8.08 -24.52 -4.26
CA ALA A 145 -8.48 -23.41 -5.12
C ALA A 145 -9.68 -23.87 -5.97
N ALA A 146 -10.81 -23.18 -5.83
CA ALA A 146 -12.00 -23.54 -6.58
C ALA A 146 -11.77 -23.37 -8.09
N GLU A 147 -11.97 -24.43 -8.88
CA GLU A 147 -11.90 -24.38 -10.35
C GLU A 147 -12.83 -23.30 -10.93
N THR A 148 -13.92 -23.00 -10.22
CA THR A 148 -14.76 -21.83 -10.49
C THR A 148 -14.51 -20.75 -9.43
N PRO A 149 -14.06 -19.55 -9.81
CA PRO A 149 -13.84 -18.48 -8.84
C PRO A 149 -15.15 -18.11 -8.15
N VAL A 150 -15.08 -17.92 -6.83
CA VAL A 150 -16.21 -17.46 -5.99
C VAL A 150 -16.75 -16.12 -6.52
N TRP A 151 -15.88 -15.28 -7.06
CA TRP A 151 -16.24 -14.03 -7.72
C TRP A 151 -16.03 -14.12 -9.24
N ARG A 152 -17.11 -14.40 -9.98
CA ARG A 152 -17.09 -14.52 -11.45
C ARG A 152 -16.98 -13.20 -12.20
N PHE A 153 -17.20 -12.07 -11.52
CA PHE A 153 -17.16 -10.73 -12.12
C PHE A 153 -15.80 -10.05 -11.92
N SER A 154 -14.72 -10.83 -11.79
CA SER A 154 -13.37 -10.23 -11.75
C SER A 154 -13.09 -9.55 -13.09
N PRO A 155 -12.78 -8.24 -13.13
CA PRO A 155 -12.59 -7.54 -14.40
C PRO A 155 -11.38 -8.03 -15.19
N LEU A 156 -10.32 -8.49 -14.51
CA LEU A 156 -9.03 -8.89 -15.08
C LEU A 156 -8.43 -10.07 -14.28
N PRO A 157 -9.03 -11.28 -14.36
CA PRO A 157 -8.45 -12.46 -13.72
C PRO A 157 -7.04 -12.70 -14.26
N ASP A 158 -6.10 -13.03 -13.37
CA ASP A 158 -4.69 -13.30 -13.69
C ASP A 158 -4.01 -12.19 -14.52
N TYR A 159 -4.47 -10.95 -14.38
CA TYR A 159 -4.01 -9.80 -15.16
C TYR A 159 -4.20 -9.96 -16.68
N GLN A 160 -5.12 -10.82 -17.11
CA GLN A 160 -5.41 -11.09 -18.51
C GLN A 160 -6.48 -10.14 -19.07
N LEU A 161 -6.14 -9.46 -20.16
CA LEU A 161 -7.01 -8.57 -20.92
C LEU A 161 -7.62 -9.32 -22.11
N PRO A 162 -8.95 -9.30 -22.27
CA PRO A 162 -9.60 -9.96 -23.39
C PRO A 162 -9.10 -9.38 -24.72
N GLY A 163 -8.62 -10.26 -25.61
CA GLY A 163 -8.11 -9.89 -26.93
C GLY A 163 -6.60 -9.65 -27.01
N ILE A 164 -5.86 -9.70 -25.90
CA ILE A 164 -4.39 -9.57 -25.89
C ILE A 164 -3.76 -10.94 -25.66
N ARG A 165 -2.92 -11.39 -26.60
CA ARG A 165 -2.25 -12.71 -26.53
C ARG A 165 -0.91 -12.70 -25.79
N SER A 166 -0.27 -11.53 -25.67
CA SER A 166 1.01 -11.40 -24.98
C SER A 166 0.75 -11.20 -23.48
N GLU A 167 1.16 -12.17 -22.67
CA GLU A 167 1.05 -12.13 -21.21
C GLU A 167 1.71 -10.87 -20.64
N GLY A 168 2.95 -10.58 -21.04
CA GLY A 168 3.68 -9.39 -20.56
C GLY A 168 3.00 -8.08 -20.92
N LEU A 169 2.45 -7.96 -22.13
CA LEU A 169 1.69 -6.76 -22.53
C LEU A 169 0.37 -6.65 -21.76
N SER A 170 -0.30 -7.78 -21.51
CA SER A 170 -1.52 -7.83 -20.72
C SER A 170 -1.26 -7.38 -19.29
N THR A 171 -0.24 -7.92 -18.63
CA THR A 171 0.18 -7.54 -17.27
C THR A 171 0.54 -6.06 -17.17
N ALA A 172 1.30 -5.53 -18.14
CA ALA A 172 1.65 -4.11 -18.18
C ALA A 172 0.40 -3.21 -18.24
N LEU A 173 -0.54 -3.54 -19.12
CA LEU A 173 -1.77 -2.77 -19.30
C LEU A 173 -2.72 -2.90 -18.11
N ALA A 174 -2.85 -4.10 -17.54
CA ALA A 174 -3.61 -4.31 -16.31
C ALA A 174 -3.04 -3.48 -15.16
N GLY A 175 -1.72 -3.48 -14.99
CA GLY A 175 -1.01 -2.66 -14.01
C GLY A 175 -1.22 -1.16 -14.24
N LEU A 176 -1.15 -0.69 -15.49
CA LEU A 176 -1.42 0.71 -15.84
C LEU A 176 -2.87 1.11 -15.48
N ILE A 177 -3.85 0.31 -15.88
CA ILE A 177 -5.27 0.57 -15.63
C ILE A 177 -5.54 0.61 -14.12
N GLY A 178 -5.08 -0.39 -13.38
CA GLY A 178 -5.25 -0.47 -11.92
C GLY A 178 -4.60 0.71 -11.20
N THR A 179 -3.36 1.05 -11.56
CA THR A 179 -2.63 2.19 -10.98
C THR A 179 -3.35 3.52 -11.24
N ALA A 180 -3.79 3.75 -12.48
CA ALA A 180 -4.51 4.96 -12.84
C ALA A 180 -5.88 5.05 -12.15
N ALA A 181 -6.63 3.95 -12.10
CA ALA A 181 -7.93 3.89 -11.43
C ALA A 181 -7.81 4.19 -9.94
N LEU A 182 -6.84 3.56 -9.25
CA LEU A 182 -6.59 3.81 -7.83
C LEU A 182 -6.21 5.27 -7.57
N PHE A 183 -5.35 5.85 -8.41
CA PHE A 183 -4.95 7.25 -8.30
C PHE A 183 -6.16 8.20 -8.43
N ILE A 184 -7.05 7.95 -9.38
CA ILE A 184 -8.30 8.72 -9.55
C ILE A 184 -9.17 8.59 -8.29
N VAL A 185 -9.40 7.37 -7.79
CA VAL A 185 -10.21 7.12 -6.58
C VAL A 185 -9.64 7.88 -5.38
N VAL A 186 -8.33 7.81 -5.15
CA VAL A 186 -7.67 8.51 -4.03
C VAL A 186 -7.82 10.03 -4.16
N ILE A 187 -7.68 10.60 -5.37
CA ILE A 187 -7.92 12.02 -5.59
C ILE A 187 -9.39 12.39 -5.31
N LEU A 188 -10.34 11.59 -5.79
CA LEU A 188 -11.77 11.85 -5.58
C LEU A 188 -12.14 11.83 -4.09
N ILE A 189 -11.69 10.80 -3.36
CA ILE A 189 -11.88 10.70 -1.90
C ILE A 189 -11.22 11.89 -1.20
N GLY A 190 -9.97 12.22 -1.55
CA GLY A 190 -9.25 13.35 -0.98
C GLY A 190 -9.97 14.68 -1.20
N ARG A 191 -10.56 14.90 -2.39
CA ARG A 191 -11.36 16.09 -2.69
C ARG A 191 -12.69 16.11 -1.96
N ALA A 192 -13.35 14.96 -1.81
CA ALA A 192 -14.62 14.85 -1.09
C ALA A 192 -14.44 15.12 0.41
N LEU A 193 -13.39 14.57 1.02
CA LEU A 193 -13.06 14.77 2.43
C LEU A 193 -12.51 16.18 2.71
N GLY A 194 -11.74 16.75 1.78
CA GLY A 194 -11.12 18.08 1.93
C GLY A 194 -12.08 19.28 1.82
N ARG A 195 -13.33 19.08 1.37
CA ARG A 195 -14.33 20.15 1.16
C ARG A 195 -15.06 20.61 2.43
N ARG A 196 -14.82 20.01 3.60
CA ARG A 196 -15.55 20.34 4.84
C ARG A 196 -14.78 21.30 5.76
N ARG A 197 -14.91 22.61 5.51
CA ARG A 197 -14.76 23.67 6.53
C ARG A 197 -15.59 24.90 6.12
N PRO A 198 -16.85 25.01 6.57
CA PRO A 198 -17.50 26.31 6.69
C PRO A 198 -16.79 27.06 7.82
N GLU A 199 -16.33 28.28 7.55
CA GLU A 199 -15.90 29.20 8.61
C GLU A 199 -17.10 29.49 9.51
N THR A 200 -17.02 29.05 10.77
CA THR A 200 -17.87 29.61 11.81
C THR A 200 -17.33 31.01 12.10
N GLN A 201 -17.84 32.02 11.39
CA GLN A 201 -17.76 33.40 11.82
C GLN A 201 -18.62 33.53 13.07
N THR A 202 -18.00 33.53 14.25
CA THR A 202 -18.61 34.11 15.45
C THR A 202 -17.96 35.47 15.64
N GLY A 203 -18.74 36.51 15.38
CA GLY A 203 -18.40 37.89 15.70
C GLY A 203 -18.55 38.21 17.18
#